data_AF-A0A943PSP5-F1
#
_entry.id   AF-A0A943PSP5-F1
#
_cell.length_a   1.000
_cell.length_b   1.000
_cell.length_c   1.000
_cell.angle_alpha   90.00
_cell.angle_beta   90.00
_cell.angle_gamma   90.00
#
_symmetry.space_group_name_H-M   'P 1'
#
loop_
_entity.id
_entity.type
_entity.pdbx_description
1 polymer ?
#
loop_
_entity_poly.entity_id
_entity_poly.type
_entity_poly.pdbx_seq_one_letter_code
_entity_poly.pdbx_strand_id
1 'polypeptide(L)'
;MIKEIVDFQEANLWKNINDGDTIKKIILIGKYIEVQGKEKSWEYLADINMKIVALKEINNEDRIKLENGKIYKIIGELKKYKTLENPKGSNQLKVKEIEKVEDENIYLNTLKRKEEILKRKKIDILGVIKKKIVKKEKINLLYIVSKNFTLNNKKRDILNDLYLNESEKKILKYDFGLDFENESNIIRMKLETSEFFDKKRVLSEIRKKQKNKKIDGLVFIKGGGNDLDYFDDIVFCEKIVELGVPFITAIGHTNDNDLLLSQLSDANYNTPTRLGIGFLEIYNSIYSEDIKEELGSAKTKNVIFMFIIVILLGYSIFSTFFMKREVKEKNETTKIEEVSREKNIKIEEVKKEEKNNTTKNTLKENLNNLKEKIITPEKKESNNQKNISTKKVENKSKKLIYSEDYLYTVLSWKGYRGERAIQEFQRDNGMKVTGKVDENLLKKLGIKIEYK
;
A
#
# COMPACT_ATOMS: atom_id res chain seq x y z
N MET A 1 10.89 41.87 -16.82
CA MET A 1 10.81 41.49 -15.39
C MET A 1 9.53 40.68 -15.24
N ILE A 2 9.63 39.36 -15.15
CA ILE A 2 8.46 38.46 -15.12
C ILE A 2 7.71 38.73 -13.81
N LYS A 3 6.52 39.31 -13.89
CA LYS A 3 5.63 39.48 -12.74
C LYS A 3 5.08 38.09 -12.43
N GLU A 4 5.75 37.34 -11.55
CA GLU A 4 5.24 36.06 -11.08
C GLU A 4 3.81 36.24 -10.55
N ILE A 5 2.92 35.34 -10.96
CA ILE A 5 1.62 35.20 -10.30
C ILE A 5 1.91 34.90 -8.85
N VAL A 6 1.42 35.78 -7.98
CA VAL A 6 1.46 35.59 -6.54
C VAL A 6 0.66 34.33 -6.26
N ASP A 7 1.36 33.23 -5.95
CA ASP A 7 0.79 32.15 -5.15
C ASP A 7 0.19 32.84 -3.94
N PHE A 8 -1.14 32.79 -3.80
CA PHE A 8 -1.76 33.50 -2.69
C PHE A 8 -1.16 32.99 -1.40
N GLN A 9 -0.60 31.78 -1.34
CA GLN A 9 0.00 31.24 -0.14
C GLN A 9 1.30 31.93 0.31
N GLU A 10 1.97 32.81 -0.45
CA GLU A 10 3.26 33.37 -0.01
C GLU A 10 3.29 33.92 1.43
N ALA A 11 4.34 33.58 2.18
CA ALA A 11 4.50 33.87 3.61
C ALA A 11 4.31 35.35 3.92
N ASN A 12 4.88 36.18 3.04
CA ASN A 12 4.93 37.62 3.20
C ASN A 12 3.56 38.25 2.92
N LEU A 13 2.70 37.57 2.15
CA LEU A 13 1.33 37.99 1.89
C LEU A 13 0.46 37.91 3.16
N TRP A 14 0.63 36.85 3.95
CA TRP A 14 -0.25 36.57 5.11
C TRP A 14 0.35 36.87 6.47
N LYS A 15 1.69 36.95 6.61
CA LYS A 15 2.37 37.18 7.89
C LYS A 15 1.89 38.42 8.64
N ASN A 16 1.26 39.37 7.94
CA ASN A 16 0.92 40.68 8.46
C ASN A 16 -0.59 40.91 8.64
N ILE A 17 -1.43 39.86 8.58
CA ILE A 17 -2.88 40.01 8.77
C ILE A 17 -3.36 39.19 9.96
N ASN A 18 -3.39 39.83 11.14
CA ASN A 18 -4.23 39.38 12.24
C ASN A 18 -5.68 39.84 12.04
N ASP A 19 -6.55 39.42 12.95
CA ASP A 19 -7.95 39.83 12.96
C ASP A 19 -8.06 41.35 13.13
N GLY A 20 -8.66 42.04 12.16
CA GLY A 20 -8.74 43.51 12.12
C GLY A 20 -7.57 44.23 11.41
N ASP A 21 -6.48 43.53 11.09
CA ASP A 21 -5.36 44.11 10.34
C ASP A 21 -5.73 44.34 8.87
N THR A 22 -5.22 45.43 8.30
CA THR A 22 -5.43 45.81 6.89
C THR A 22 -4.08 45.96 6.20
N ILE A 23 -3.81 45.14 5.17
CA ILE A 23 -2.70 45.42 4.25
C ILE A 23 -3.18 46.47 3.24
N LYS A 24 -2.62 47.68 3.33
CA LYS A 24 -3.08 48.88 2.58
C LYS A 24 -2.88 48.82 1.06
N LYS A 25 -1.98 47.95 0.58
CA LYS A 25 -1.73 47.73 -0.84
C LYS A 25 -1.18 46.33 -1.07
N ILE A 26 -1.96 45.48 -1.71
CA ILE A 26 -1.57 44.16 -2.19
C ILE A 26 -1.86 44.06 -3.68
N ILE A 27 -1.04 43.28 -4.39
CA ILE A 27 -1.26 42.96 -5.80
C ILE A 27 -1.50 41.46 -5.86
N LEU A 28 -2.69 41.06 -6.26
CA LEU A 28 -3.06 39.66 -6.47
C LEU A 28 -3.27 39.42 -7.95
N ILE A 29 -2.85 38.27 -8.45
CA ILE A 29 -3.16 37.82 -9.81
C ILE A 29 -3.90 36.51 -9.70
N GLY A 30 -5.08 36.41 -10.30
CA GLY A 30 -5.88 35.20 -10.20
C GLY A 30 -7.04 35.15 -11.19
N LYS A 31 -7.70 34.00 -11.24
CA LYS A 31 -8.90 33.76 -12.03
C LYS A 31 -10.10 34.39 -11.33
N TYR A 32 -10.80 35.29 -12.00
CA TYR A 32 -12.07 35.81 -11.50
C TYR A 32 -13.12 34.70 -11.56
N ILE A 33 -13.85 34.51 -10.46
CA ILE A 33 -14.94 33.55 -10.34
C ILE A 33 -16.17 34.28 -9.83
N GLU A 34 -17.21 34.28 -10.65
CA GLU A 34 -18.54 34.72 -10.23
C GLU A 34 -19.41 33.49 -9.95
N VAL A 35 -19.99 33.43 -8.74
CA VAL A 35 -20.94 32.40 -8.34
C VAL A 35 -22.31 33.06 -8.16
N GLN A 36 -23.26 32.69 -9.02
CA GLN A 36 -24.64 33.17 -8.91
C GLN A 36 -25.37 32.44 -7.79
N GLY A 37 -25.75 33.18 -6.74
CA GLY A 37 -26.69 32.72 -5.72
C GLY A 37 -28.13 33.11 -6.04
N LYS A 38 -29.08 32.60 -5.25
CA LYS A 38 -30.52 32.89 -5.42
C LYS A 38 -30.87 34.38 -5.23
N GLU A 39 -30.13 35.10 -4.37
CA GLU A 39 -30.42 36.50 -4.03
C GLU A 39 -29.25 37.46 -4.30
N LYS A 40 -28.01 36.95 -4.35
CA LYS A 40 -26.79 37.73 -4.59
C LYS A 40 -25.77 36.92 -5.37
N SER A 41 -25.03 37.58 -6.26
CA SER A 41 -23.81 37.04 -6.83
C SER A 41 -22.64 37.23 -5.86
N TRP A 42 -21.77 36.24 -5.82
CA TRP A 42 -20.54 36.27 -5.04
C TRP A 42 -19.35 36.31 -5.99
N GLU A 43 -18.45 37.26 -5.73
CA GLU A 43 -17.32 37.55 -6.60
C GLU A 43 -16.02 37.17 -5.89
N TYR A 44 -15.21 36.36 -6.55
CA TYR A 44 -13.97 35.84 -6.01
C TYR A 44 -12.81 36.01 -6.98
N LEU A 45 -11.61 36.07 -6.44
CA LEU A 45 -10.37 35.87 -7.17
C LEU A 45 -9.77 34.56 -6.66
N ALA A 46 -9.49 33.61 -7.55
CA ALA A 46 -8.86 32.34 -7.25
C ALA A 46 -7.41 32.31 -7.73
N ASP A 47 -6.49 31.83 -6.90
CA ASP A 47 -5.13 31.54 -7.36
C ASP A 47 -5.04 30.23 -8.16
N ILE A 48 -3.82 29.88 -8.55
CA ILE A 48 -3.50 28.65 -9.29
C ILE A 48 -3.82 27.35 -8.52
N ASN A 49 -3.99 27.43 -7.20
CA ASN A 49 -4.31 26.32 -6.32
C ASN A 49 -5.80 26.35 -5.92
N MET A 50 -6.64 27.11 -6.64
CA MET A 50 -8.07 27.31 -6.37
C MET A 50 -8.37 27.93 -4.99
N LYS A 51 -7.39 28.57 -4.34
CA LYS A 51 -7.64 29.35 -3.14
C LYS A 51 -8.31 30.65 -3.51
N ILE A 52 -9.43 30.92 -2.86
CA ILE A 52 -10.26 32.08 -3.16
C ILE A 52 -10.07 33.22 -2.16
N VAL A 53 -10.08 34.44 -2.67
CA VAL A 53 -10.24 35.68 -1.90
C VAL A 53 -11.51 36.36 -2.40
N ALA A 54 -12.41 36.73 -1.48
CA ALA A 54 -13.63 37.42 -1.86
C ALA A 54 -13.32 38.85 -2.29
N LEU A 55 -13.86 39.29 -3.42
CA LEU A 55 -13.72 40.65 -3.90
C LEU A 55 -14.84 41.53 -3.32
N LYS A 56 -14.47 42.72 -2.87
CA LYS A 56 -15.40 43.71 -2.28
C LYS A 56 -15.16 45.09 -2.86
N GLU A 57 -16.23 45.87 -2.88
CA GLU A 57 -16.22 47.28 -3.32
C GLU A 57 -15.66 47.47 -4.74
N ILE A 58 -15.94 46.51 -5.63
CA ILE A 58 -15.68 46.68 -7.06
C ILE A 58 -16.62 47.79 -7.55
N ASN A 59 -16.06 48.83 -8.16
CA ASN A 59 -16.87 49.87 -8.78
C ASN A 59 -17.64 49.30 -10.00
N ASN A 60 -18.73 49.94 -10.40
CA ASN A 60 -19.58 49.40 -11.47
C ASN A 60 -18.86 49.34 -12.82
N GLU A 61 -17.99 50.31 -13.12
CA GLU A 61 -17.23 50.38 -14.38
C GLU A 61 -16.24 49.21 -14.52
N ASP A 62 -15.56 48.84 -13.45
CA ASP A 62 -14.61 47.72 -13.42
C ASP A 62 -15.34 46.39 -13.36
N ARG A 63 -16.49 46.31 -12.67
CA ARG A 63 -17.31 45.09 -12.64
C ARG A 63 -17.79 44.69 -14.03
N ILE A 64 -18.15 45.65 -14.89
CA ILE A 64 -18.57 45.39 -16.28
C ILE A 64 -17.42 44.80 -17.13
N LYS A 65 -16.16 45.03 -16.75
CA LYS A 65 -14.98 44.50 -17.44
C LYS A 65 -14.58 43.09 -16.98
N LEU A 66 -15.21 42.58 -15.92
CA LEU A 66 -14.92 41.26 -15.36
C LEU A 66 -15.71 40.18 -16.08
N GLU A 67 -14.99 39.25 -16.71
CA GLU A 67 -15.54 38.08 -17.36
C GLU A 67 -15.25 36.86 -16.50
N ASN A 68 -16.29 36.09 -16.16
CA ASN A 68 -16.14 34.88 -15.36
C ASN A 68 -15.12 33.93 -15.99
N GLY A 69 -14.13 33.52 -15.20
CA GLY A 69 -13.07 32.61 -15.61
C GLY A 69 -11.85 33.23 -16.29
N LYS A 70 -11.82 34.56 -16.50
CA LYS A 70 -10.62 35.27 -17.01
C LYS A 70 -9.67 35.66 -15.87
N ILE A 71 -8.42 35.96 -16.22
CA ILE A 71 -7.35 36.27 -15.26
C ILE A 71 -7.20 37.78 -15.12
N TYR A 72 -7.10 38.23 -13.88
CA TYR A 72 -6.96 39.64 -13.55
C TYR A 72 -5.84 39.85 -12.54
N LYS A 73 -5.12 40.95 -12.72
CA LYS A 73 -4.26 41.55 -11.72
C LYS A 73 -5.08 42.59 -10.98
N ILE A 74 -5.33 42.32 -9.71
CA ILE A 74 -6.14 43.16 -8.84
C ILE A 74 -5.24 43.79 -7.78
N ILE A 75 -5.31 45.12 -7.68
CA ILE A 75 -4.64 45.88 -6.63
C ILE A 75 -5.69 46.31 -5.63
N GLY A 76 -5.45 46.07 -4.34
CA GLY A 76 -6.46 46.35 -3.32
C GLY A 76 -5.93 46.37 -1.91
N GLU A 77 -6.87 46.47 -0.96
CA GLU A 77 -6.62 46.33 0.47
C GLU A 77 -7.14 45.00 0.97
N LEU A 78 -6.26 44.17 1.52
CA LEU A 78 -6.63 42.86 2.05
C LEU A 78 -7.00 42.99 3.53
N LYS A 79 -8.20 42.51 3.88
CA LYS A 79 -8.73 42.48 5.25
C LYS A 79 -9.25 41.09 5.59
N LYS A 80 -9.04 40.66 6.83
CA LYS A 80 -9.64 39.43 7.35
C LYS A 80 -10.87 39.78 8.16
N TYR A 81 -12.04 39.29 7.73
CA TYR A 81 -13.31 39.51 8.42
C TYR A 81 -13.80 38.22 9.06
N LYS A 82 -13.88 38.19 10.40
CA LYS A 82 -14.65 37.19 11.12
C LYS A 82 -16.11 37.62 11.20
N THR A 83 -17.02 36.71 10.88
CA THR A 83 -18.45 36.88 11.14
C THR A 83 -18.88 35.85 12.19
N LEU A 84 -20.03 36.08 12.84
CA LEU A 84 -20.64 35.09 13.75
C LEU A 84 -20.86 33.73 13.05
N GLU A 85 -21.14 33.75 11.74
CA GLU A 85 -21.34 32.57 10.90
C GLU A 85 -20.05 31.96 10.35
N ASN A 86 -18.97 32.75 10.25
CA ASN A 86 -17.64 32.28 9.84
C ASN A 86 -16.56 32.73 10.85
N PRO A 87 -16.47 32.07 12.01
CA PRO A 87 -15.55 32.45 13.09
C PRO A 87 -14.07 32.25 12.72
N LYS A 88 -13.75 31.50 11.66
CA LYS A 88 -12.37 31.36 11.13
C LYS A 88 -11.90 32.61 10.36
N GLY A 89 -12.85 33.42 9.90
CA GLY A 89 -12.61 34.62 9.12
C GLY A 89 -12.47 34.34 7.62
N SER A 90 -13.03 35.22 6.79
CA SER A 90 -12.85 35.24 5.34
C SER A 90 -11.87 36.33 4.95
N ASN A 91 -10.95 36.02 4.04
CA ASN A 91 -10.07 37.01 3.44
C ASN A 91 -10.88 37.77 2.38
N GLN A 92 -10.96 39.10 2.52
CA GLN A 92 -11.68 39.98 1.61
C GLN A 92 -10.71 41.02 1.05
N LEU A 93 -10.72 41.19 -0.26
CA LEU A 93 -9.94 42.20 -0.95
C LEU A 93 -10.86 43.35 -1.35
N LYS A 94 -10.69 44.50 -0.71
CA LYS A 94 -11.28 45.75 -1.16
C LYS A 94 -10.54 46.21 -2.41
N VAL A 95 -11.21 46.16 -3.55
CA VAL A 95 -10.60 46.40 -4.85
C VAL A 95 -10.37 47.90 -5.05
N LYS A 96 -9.17 48.26 -5.54
CA LYS A 96 -8.83 49.64 -5.94
C LYS A 96 -8.62 49.76 -7.44
N GLU A 97 -7.92 48.78 -8.03
CA GLU A 97 -7.61 48.77 -9.46
C GLU A 97 -7.71 47.33 -9.99
N ILE A 98 -8.22 47.19 -11.22
CA ILE A 98 -8.29 45.91 -11.95
C ILE A 98 -7.60 46.08 -13.30
N GLU A 99 -6.69 45.16 -13.61
CA GLU A 99 -6.01 45.06 -14.90
C GLU A 99 -6.26 43.66 -15.46
N LYS A 100 -6.90 43.57 -16.63
CA LYS A 100 -7.08 42.28 -17.33
C LYS A 100 -5.71 41.78 -17.75
N VAL A 101 -5.37 40.56 -17.35
CA VAL A 101 -4.14 39.91 -17.80
C VAL A 101 -4.50 39.15 -19.07
N GLU A 102 -4.18 39.73 -20.22
CA GLU A 102 -4.38 39.09 -21.54
C GLU A 102 -3.46 37.87 -21.74
N ASP A 103 -2.46 37.71 -20.86
CA ASP A 103 -1.44 36.68 -20.97
C ASP A 103 -1.97 35.31 -20.50
N GLU A 104 -2.74 34.64 -21.36
CA GLU A 104 -3.12 33.21 -21.23
C GLU A 104 -1.92 32.31 -20.91
N ASN A 105 -0.72 32.77 -21.28
CA ASN A 105 0.54 32.08 -21.05
C ASN A 105 0.77 31.70 -19.59
N ILE A 106 0.31 32.45 -18.57
CA ILE A 106 0.71 32.13 -17.20
C ILE A 106 -0.07 30.94 -16.61
N TYR A 107 -1.38 30.86 -16.89
CA TYR A 107 -2.17 29.69 -16.52
C TYR A 107 -1.76 28.47 -17.37
N LEU A 108 -1.52 28.69 -18.67
CA LEU A 108 -0.96 27.65 -19.54
C LEU A 108 0.41 27.18 -19.06
N ASN A 109 1.28 28.05 -18.55
CA ASN A 109 2.58 27.68 -18.00
C ASN A 109 2.44 26.87 -16.71
N THR A 110 1.44 27.16 -15.88
CA THR A 110 1.16 26.34 -14.68
C THR A 110 0.61 24.97 -15.04
N LEU A 111 -0.30 24.89 -16.03
CA LEU A 111 -0.76 23.62 -16.57
C LEU A 111 0.38 22.82 -17.21
N LYS A 112 1.24 23.48 -17.99
CA LYS A 112 2.47 22.89 -18.55
C LYS A 112 3.39 22.38 -17.44
N ARG A 113 3.62 23.14 -16.36
CA ARG A 113 4.40 22.68 -15.20
C ARG A 113 3.79 21.43 -14.58
N LYS A 114 2.46 21.41 -14.36
CA LYS A 114 1.76 20.22 -13.85
C LYS A 114 1.96 19.03 -14.79
N GLU A 115 1.79 19.22 -16.09
CA GLU A 115 2.02 18.16 -17.10
C GLU A 115 3.49 17.69 -17.14
N GLU A 116 4.44 18.59 -16.99
CA GLU A 116 5.87 18.30 -16.96
C GLU A 116 6.25 17.46 -15.73
N ILE A 117 5.79 17.84 -14.53
CA ILE A 117 6.06 17.06 -13.33
C ILE A 117 5.38 15.69 -13.38
N LEU A 118 4.19 15.59 -14.00
CA LEU A 118 3.49 14.30 -14.19
C LEU A 118 4.24 13.36 -15.14
N LYS A 119 5.07 13.89 -16.05
CA LYS A 119 5.94 13.10 -16.93
C LYS A 119 7.19 12.56 -16.22
N ARG A 120 7.38 12.81 -14.91
CA ARG A 120 8.55 12.33 -14.17
C ARG A 120 8.71 10.82 -14.30
N LYS A 121 9.97 10.36 -14.38
CA LYS A 121 10.27 8.94 -14.30
C LYS A 121 10.05 8.45 -12.87
N LYS A 122 9.19 7.45 -12.70
CA LYS A 122 8.98 6.78 -11.41
C LYS A 122 10.14 5.83 -11.10
N ILE A 123 10.53 5.79 -9.84
CA ILE A 123 11.57 4.92 -9.30
C ILE A 123 10.89 3.74 -8.62
N ASP A 124 11.39 2.52 -8.80
CA ASP A 124 10.83 1.35 -8.10
C ASP A 124 11.26 1.32 -6.62
N ILE A 125 10.58 2.13 -5.79
CA ILE A 125 10.86 2.23 -4.36
C ILE A 125 10.52 0.94 -3.61
N LEU A 126 9.47 0.22 -4.03
CA LEU A 126 9.10 -1.05 -3.40
C LEU A 126 10.17 -2.13 -3.65
N GLY A 127 10.75 -2.17 -4.86
CA GLY A 127 11.90 -3.01 -5.17
C GLY A 127 13.15 -2.64 -4.37
N VAL A 128 13.42 -1.33 -4.16
CA VAL A 128 14.51 -0.87 -3.28
C VAL A 128 14.31 -1.34 -1.85
N ILE A 129 13.10 -1.20 -1.30
CA ILE A 129 12.73 -1.67 0.04
C ILE A 129 12.95 -3.19 0.13
N LYS A 130 12.36 -3.97 -0.80
CA LYS A 130 12.49 -5.43 -0.84
C LYS A 130 13.96 -5.85 -0.85
N LYS A 131 14.78 -5.24 -1.71
CA LYS A 131 16.21 -5.55 -1.83
C LYS A 131 16.98 -5.28 -0.54
N LYS A 132 16.68 -4.19 0.18
CA LYS A 132 17.34 -3.90 1.45
C LYS A 132 16.94 -4.88 2.55
N ILE A 133 15.66 -5.23 2.65
CA ILE A 133 15.17 -6.20 3.64
C ILE A 133 15.83 -7.56 3.41
N VAL A 134 15.87 -8.06 2.16
CA VAL A 134 16.57 -9.32 1.81
C VAL A 134 18.04 -9.30 2.24
N LYS A 135 18.72 -8.17 2.05
CA LYS A 135 20.12 -8.00 2.44
C LYS A 135 20.33 -7.71 3.93
N LYS A 136 19.25 -7.63 4.72
CA LYS A 136 19.27 -7.20 6.14
C LYS A 136 19.91 -5.83 6.32
N GLU A 137 19.82 -4.97 5.30
CA GLU A 137 20.26 -3.59 5.34
C GLU A 137 19.16 -2.70 5.93
N LYS A 138 19.55 -1.72 6.74
CA LYS A 138 18.60 -0.75 7.29
C LYS A 138 18.04 0.16 6.19
N ILE A 139 16.73 0.13 6.00
CA ILE A 139 16.00 1.12 5.19
C ILE A 139 15.79 2.41 6.00
N ASN A 140 15.99 3.55 5.37
CA ASN A 140 15.83 4.87 5.99
C ASN A 140 14.68 5.61 5.32
N LEU A 141 13.46 5.25 5.72
CA LEU A 141 12.25 5.96 5.33
C LEU A 141 12.02 7.17 6.25
N LEU A 142 11.59 8.29 5.68
CA LEU A 142 11.12 9.46 6.41
C LEU A 142 9.59 9.53 6.27
N TYR A 143 8.88 9.49 7.40
CA TYR A 143 7.43 9.46 7.43
C TYR A 143 6.86 10.86 7.65
N ILE A 144 5.99 11.31 6.76
CA ILE A 144 5.28 12.58 6.86
C ILE A 144 3.83 12.26 7.18
N VAL A 145 3.40 12.54 8.40
CA VAL A 145 2.15 12.02 8.96
C VAL A 145 1.28 13.12 9.54
N SER A 146 -0.02 12.89 9.62
CA SER A 146 -0.92 13.83 10.30
C SER A 146 -0.60 13.95 11.80
N LYS A 147 -0.81 15.14 12.37
CA LYS A 147 -0.72 15.34 13.82
C LYS A 147 -1.73 14.45 14.55
N ASN A 148 -1.35 14.01 15.75
CA ASN A 148 -2.24 13.36 16.69
C ASN A 148 -3.47 14.23 16.95
N PHE A 149 -4.65 13.61 16.93
CA PHE A 149 -5.91 14.27 17.26
C PHE A 149 -6.59 13.54 18.41
N THR A 150 -7.43 14.28 19.13
CA THR A 150 -8.23 13.70 20.23
C THR A 150 -9.65 13.55 19.73
N LEU A 151 -10.18 12.33 19.79
CA LEU A 151 -11.57 12.03 19.50
C LEU A 151 -12.17 11.31 20.71
N ASN A 152 -13.27 11.81 21.26
CA ASN A 152 -13.95 11.23 22.42
C ASN A 152 -13.01 10.99 23.62
N ASN A 153 -12.19 12.00 23.96
CA ASN A 153 -11.15 11.93 24.99
C ASN A 153 -10.08 10.83 24.80
N LYS A 154 -10.02 10.21 23.61
CA LYS A 154 -8.97 9.26 23.25
C LYS A 154 -8.04 9.90 22.24
N LYS A 155 -6.75 9.91 22.56
CA LYS A 155 -5.69 10.28 21.62
C LYS A 155 -5.68 9.24 20.50
N ARG A 156 -5.81 9.69 19.26
CA ARG A 156 -5.72 8.88 18.04
C ARG A 156 -4.48 9.29 17.26
N ASP A 157 -3.84 8.30 16.68
CA ASP A 157 -2.67 8.45 15.83
C ASP A 157 -2.91 7.63 14.55
N ILE A 158 -2.68 8.26 13.41
CA ILE A 158 -2.86 7.65 12.09
C ILE A 158 -1.92 6.46 11.87
N LEU A 159 -0.79 6.44 12.58
CA LEU A 159 0.17 5.34 12.52
C LEU A 159 -0.39 4.02 13.08
N ASN A 160 -1.41 4.09 13.95
CA ASN A 160 -2.08 2.90 14.47
C ASN A 160 -2.91 2.17 13.39
N ASP A 161 -3.21 2.83 12.27
CA ASP A 161 -3.98 2.22 11.19
C ASP A 161 -3.11 1.31 10.30
N LEU A 162 -1.78 1.31 10.50
CA LEU A 162 -0.82 0.51 9.72
C LEU A 162 -0.73 -0.96 10.18
N TYR A 163 -1.23 -1.29 11.36
CA TYR A 163 -1.06 -2.61 11.96
C TYR A 163 -2.26 -3.01 12.83
N LEU A 164 -2.46 -4.32 12.99
CA LEU A 164 -3.53 -4.91 13.80
C LEU A 164 -3.05 -5.40 15.16
N ASN A 165 -1.77 -5.73 15.29
CA ASN A 165 -1.20 -6.31 16.50
C ASN A 165 0.25 -5.90 16.71
N GLU A 166 0.78 -6.19 17.90
CA GLU A 166 2.16 -5.83 18.28
C GLU A 166 3.24 -6.53 17.45
N SER A 167 2.97 -7.70 16.84
CA SER A 167 3.93 -8.36 15.94
C SER A 167 4.10 -7.56 14.65
N GLU A 168 2.99 -7.16 14.04
CA GLU A 168 3.01 -6.33 12.83
C GLU A 168 3.65 -4.97 13.09
N LYS A 169 3.36 -4.36 14.25
CA LYS A 169 4.02 -3.13 14.70
C LYS A 169 5.54 -3.28 14.78
N LYS A 170 6.02 -4.41 15.32
CA LYS A 170 7.47 -4.71 15.38
C LYS A 170 8.08 -4.84 14.00
N ILE A 171 7.41 -5.51 13.06
CA ILE A 171 7.88 -5.62 11.66
C ILE A 171 8.02 -4.22 11.05
N LEU A 172 7.00 -3.37 11.17
CA LEU A 172 7.05 -1.98 10.67
C LEU A 172 8.22 -1.19 11.29
N LYS A 173 8.50 -1.41 12.57
CA LYS A 173 9.61 -0.76 13.28
C LYS A 173 10.99 -1.24 12.80
N TYR A 174 11.20 -2.55 12.73
CA TYR A 174 12.53 -3.12 12.50
C TYR A 174 12.88 -3.21 11.00
N ASP A 175 11.94 -3.61 10.16
CA ASP A 175 12.17 -3.87 8.74
C ASP A 175 11.87 -2.66 7.85
N PHE A 176 10.94 -1.80 8.29
CA PHE A 176 10.58 -0.56 7.57
C PHE A 176 11.10 0.71 8.27
N GLY A 177 11.66 0.58 9.47
CA GLY A 177 12.31 1.67 10.18
C GLY A 177 11.38 2.68 10.84
N LEU A 178 10.09 2.36 11.01
CA LEU A 178 9.11 3.28 11.61
C LEU A 178 9.32 3.43 13.14
N ASP A 179 9.80 4.59 13.58
CA ASP A 179 10.11 4.86 14.99
C ASP A 179 8.90 5.42 15.75
N PHE A 180 8.09 4.52 16.31
CA PHE A 180 6.88 4.87 17.07
C PHE A 180 7.15 5.56 18.40
N GLU A 181 8.35 5.37 18.99
CA GLU A 181 8.63 5.84 20.34
C GLU A 181 9.30 7.22 20.36
N ASN A 182 10.38 7.41 19.60
CA ASN A 182 11.12 8.67 19.59
C ASN A 182 10.74 9.57 18.41
N GLU A 183 9.96 9.07 17.46
CA GLU A 183 9.55 9.79 16.25
C GLU A 183 10.76 10.36 15.47
N SER A 184 11.94 9.72 15.56
CA SER A 184 13.19 10.29 15.03
C SER A 184 13.19 10.45 13.51
N ASN A 185 12.37 9.67 12.81
CA ASN A 185 12.13 9.74 11.37
C ASN A 185 10.67 10.06 11.01
N ILE A 186 9.98 10.81 11.87
CA ILE A 186 8.59 11.22 11.64
C ILE A 186 8.49 12.76 11.65
N ILE A 187 7.77 13.31 10.67
CA ILE A 187 7.39 14.71 10.56
C ILE A 187 5.87 14.80 10.68
N ARG A 188 5.38 15.46 11.73
CA ARG A 188 3.95 15.62 12.01
C ARG A 188 3.41 16.89 11.35
N MET A 189 2.46 16.80 10.43
CA MET A 189 1.78 17.93 9.77
C MET A 189 0.68 18.53 10.66
N LYS A 190 0.66 19.86 10.83
CA LYS A 190 -0.30 20.60 11.65
C LYS A 190 -1.17 21.50 10.74
N LEU A 191 -2.30 20.96 10.28
CA LEU A 191 -3.18 21.60 9.28
C LEU A 191 -4.13 22.67 9.85
N GLU A 192 -4.06 23.04 11.14
CA GLU A 192 -5.17 23.74 11.80
C GLU A 192 -5.28 25.26 11.59
N THR A 193 -4.24 26.01 11.18
CA THR A 193 -4.35 27.49 11.20
C THR A 193 -3.63 28.27 10.10
N SER A 194 -2.70 27.66 9.36
CA SER A 194 -2.18 28.25 8.11
C SER A 194 -1.43 27.18 7.31
N GLU A 195 -2.14 26.53 6.39
CA GLU A 195 -1.62 25.44 5.53
C GLU A 195 -0.26 25.76 4.90
N PHE A 196 -0.03 27.02 4.58
CA PHE A 196 1.22 27.47 3.99
C PHE A 196 2.45 27.36 4.91
N PHE A 197 2.33 27.76 6.18
CA PHE A 197 3.46 27.64 7.11
C PHE A 197 3.79 26.18 7.36
N ASP A 198 2.79 25.31 7.30
CA ASP A 198 2.99 23.88 7.42
C ASP A 198 3.73 23.30 6.19
N LYS A 199 3.38 23.70 4.96
CA LYS A 199 4.11 23.29 3.73
C LYS A 199 5.59 23.66 3.78
N LYS A 200 5.90 24.92 4.09
CA LYS A 200 7.29 25.40 4.19
C LYS A 200 8.04 24.70 5.32
N ARG A 201 7.39 24.50 6.47
CA ARG A 201 7.98 23.78 7.61
C ARG A 201 8.30 22.34 7.23
N VAL A 202 7.35 21.60 6.67
CA VAL A 202 7.53 20.21 6.21
C VAL A 202 8.69 20.12 5.22
N LEU A 203 8.71 20.96 4.18
CA LEU A 203 9.82 21.00 3.21
C LEU A 203 11.17 21.30 3.88
N SER A 204 11.20 22.25 4.83
CA SER A 204 12.44 22.60 5.55
C SER A 204 12.93 21.46 6.44
N GLU A 205 12.02 20.73 7.08
CA GLU A 205 12.34 19.59 7.94
C GLU A 205 12.84 18.40 7.10
N ILE A 206 12.20 18.12 5.96
CA ILE A 206 12.68 17.09 5.01
C ILE A 206 14.11 17.42 4.56
N ARG A 207 14.35 18.66 4.09
CA ARG A 207 15.69 19.10 3.66
C ARG A 207 16.73 19.02 4.78
N LYS A 208 16.36 19.37 6.01
CA LYS A 208 17.24 19.25 7.19
C LYS A 208 17.59 17.78 7.45
N LYS A 209 16.61 16.87 7.41
CA LYS A 209 16.84 15.43 7.60
C LYS A 209 17.70 14.84 6.48
N GLN A 210 17.46 15.25 5.23
CA GLN A 210 18.22 14.80 4.05
C GLN A 210 19.70 15.18 4.12
N LYS A 211 20.03 16.38 4.65
CA LYS A 211 21.42 16.82 4.87
C LYS A 211 22.14 15.97 5.91
N ASN A 212 21.44 15.54 6.96
CA ASN A 212 22.05 14.81 8.06
C ASN A 212 22.20 13.32 7.78
N LYS A 213 21.33 12.76 6.93
CA LYS A 213 21.30 11.33 6.67
C LYS A 213 20.70 11.05 5.30
N LYS A 214 21.27 10.07 4.59
CA LYS A 214 20.68 9.55 3.35
C LYS A 214 19.28 9.00 3.64
N ILE A 215 18.29 9.56 2.95
CA ILE A 215 16.90 9.11 2.97
C ILE A 215 16.69 8.20 1.76
N ASP A 216 16.19 7.00 1.99
CA ASP A 216 15.92 6.04 0.92
C ASP A 216 14.54 6.25 0.29
N GLY A 217 13.59 6.81 1.04
CA GLY A 217 12.28 7.19 0.54
C GLY A 217 11.50 8.09 1.51
N LEU A 218 10.56 8.85 0.98
CA LEU A 218 9.55 9.59 1.78
C LEU A 218 8.25 8.78 1.83
N VAL A 219 7.51 8.85 2.93
CA VAL A 219 6.21 8.17 3.07
C VAL A 219 5.19 9.14 3.63
N PHE A 220 4.23 9.56 2.79
CA PHE A 220 3.16 10.47 3.17
C PHE A 220 1.94 9.68 3.66
N ILE A 221 1.54 9.87 4.91
CA ILE A 221 0.44 9.13 5.55
C ILE A 221 -0.60 10.11 6.11
N LYS A 222 -1.81 10.06 5.55
CA LYS A 222 -2.93 10.88 6.03
C LYS A 222 -4.24 10.12 5.86
N GLY A 223 -5.10 10.20 6.87
CA GLY A 223 -6.47 9.72 6.76
C GLY A 223 -7.32 10.65 5.89
N GLY A 224 -8.56 10.26 5.63
CA GLY A 224 -9.53 11.11 4.94
C GLY A 224 -9.92 12.36 5.72
N GLY A 225 -10.51 13.33 5.04
CA GLY A 225 -10.97 14.58 5.66
C GLY A 225 -11.03 15.74 4.68
N ASN A 226 -11.30 16.94 5.22
CA ASN A 226 -11.54 18.15 4.43
C ASN A 226 -10.25 18.91 4.07
N ASP A 227 -9.08 18.44 4.51
CA ASP A 227 -7.79 19.13 4.33
C ASP A 227 -6.87 18.36 3.36
N LEU A 228 -7.44 17.77 2.30
CA LEU A 228 -6.70 16.98 1.30
C LEU A 228 -6.17 17.84 0.15
N ASP A 229 -6.77 19.01 -0.08
CA ASP A 229 -6.35 20.03 -1.06
C ASP A 229 -4.87 20.45 -0.88
N TYR A 230 -4.33 20.25 0.33
CA TYR A 230 -2.90 20.36 0.61
C TYR A 230 -2.02 19.58 -0.38
N PHE A 231 -2.47 18.40 -0.82
CA PHE A 231 -1.76 17.49 -1.70
C PHE A 231 -2.06 17.70 -3.20
N ASP A 232 -2.90 18.68 -3.54
CA ASP A 232 -3.15 19.13 -4.91
C ASP A 232 -2.38 20.40 -5.28
N ASP A 233 -1.67 20.98 -4.33
CA ASP A 233 -0.85 22.16 -4.56
C ASP A 233 0.34 21.84 -5.47
N ILE A 234 0.33 22.43 -6.67
CA ILE A 234 1.32 22.17 -7.72
C ILE A 234 2.72 22.57 -7.26
N VAL A 235 2.86 23.71 -6.56
CA VAL A 235 4.15 24.23 -6.11
C VAL A 235 4.74 23.33 -5.04
N PHE A 236 3.92 22.90 -4.07
CA PHE A 236 4.35 21.94 -3.05
C PHE A 236 4.75 20.61 -3.67
N CYS A 237 3.92 20.05 -4.57
CA CYS A 237 4.18 18.78 -5.22
C CYS A 237 5.45 18.81 -6.08
N GLU A 238 5.65 19.86 -6.87
CA GLU A 238 6.87 20.10 -7.63
C GLU A 238 8.09 20.15 -6.69
N LYS A 239 8.01 20.89 -5.58
CA LYS A 239 9.09 20.96 -4.59
C LYS A 239 9.39 19.61 -3.93
N ILE A 240 8.41 18.71 -3.78
CA ILE A 240 8.65 17.33 -3.34
C ILE A 240 9.36 16.52 -4.42
N VAL A 241 8.94 16.65 -5.69
CA VAL A 241 9.58 15.98 -6.84
C VAL A 241 11.04 16.41 -6.98
N GLU A 242 11.33 17.71 -6.85
CA GLU A 242 12.68 18.29 -6.93
C GLU A 242 13.63 17.78 -5.84
N LEU A 243 13.14 17.20 -4.74
CA LEU A 243 14.02 16.62 -3.71
C LEU A 243 14.84 15.44 -4.24
N GLY A 244 14.41 14.83 -5.35
CA GLY A 244 15.08 13.68 -5.96
C GLY A 244 15.01 12.40 -5.10
N VAL A 245 14.16 12.39 -4.07
CA VAL A 245 13.93 11.23 -3.20
C VAL A 245 12.65 10.54 -3.66
N PRO A 246 12.67 9.22 -3.88
CA PRO A 246 11.45 8.51 -4.24
C PRO A 246 10.46 8.55 -3.07
N PHE A 247 9.16 8.54 -3.36
CA PHE A 247 8.16 8.68 -2.31
C PHE A 247 6.91 7.84 -2.51
N ILE A 248 6.34 7.44 -1.38
CA ILE A 248 5.15 6.63 -1.25
C ILE A 248 4.03 7.51 -0.69
N THR A 249 2.83 7.39 -1.23
CA THR A 249 1.63 8.03 -0.69
C THR A 249 0.69 6.99 -0.10
N ALA A 250 0.10 7.32 1.03
CA ALA A 250 -0.91 6.55 1.75
C ALA A 250 -1.96 7.53 2.30
N ILE A 251 -2.68 8.16 1.37
CA ILE A 251 -3.55 9.30 1.65
C ILE A 251 -4.99 8.88 1.38
N GLY A 252 -5.78 8.74 2.45
CA GLY A 252 -7.20 8.38 2.37
C GLY A 252 -8.00 9.42 1.60
N HIS A 253 -8.52 9.06 0.44
CA HIS A 253 -9.42 9.91 -0.37
C HIS A 253 -10.59 9.09 -0.90
N THR A 254 -11.76 9.71 -1.04
CA THR A 254 -13.01 9.03 -1.47
C THR A 254 -13.10 8.80 -2.97
N ASN A 255 -12.31 9.55 -3.75
CA ASN A 255 -12.18 9.34 -5.18
C ASN A 255 -10.85 8.64 -5.46
N ASP A 256 -10.85 7.66 -6.37
CA ASP A 256 -9.67 6.89 -6.74
C ASP A 256 -8.55 7.83 -7.25
N ASN A 257 -7.47 7.99 -6.48
CA ASN A 257 -6.16 8.53 -6.91
C ASN A 257 -6.10 9.92 -7.57
N ASP A 258 -7.06 10.80 -7.34
CA ASP A 258 -7.09 12.12 -8.01
C ASP A 258 -6.07 13.13 -7.47
N LEU A 259 -5.57 12.96 -6.24
CA LEU A 259 -4.63 13.91 -5.64
C LEU A 259 -3.31 13.95 -6.42
N LEU A 260 -2.84 15.16 -6.76
CA LEU A 260 -1.62 15.37 -7.55
C LEU A 260 -0.40 14.69 -6.93
N LEU A 261 -0.22 14.79 -5.61
CA LEU A 261 0.90 14.12 -4.93
C LEU A 261 0.82 12.59 -5.09
N SER A 262 -0.38 12.00 -5.03
CA SER A 262 -0.59 10.56 -5.23
C SER A 262 -0.34 10.12 -6.67
N GLN A 263 -0.64 10.97 -7.66
CA GLN A 263 -0.32 10.71 -9.06
C GLN A 263 1.20 10.71 -9.30
N LEU A 264 1.91 11.62 -8.64
CA LEU A 264 3.36 11.80 -8.75
C LEU A 264 4.18 10.77 -7.97
N SER A 265 3.56 10.05 -7.03
CA SER A 265 4.27 9.11 -6.17
C SER A 265 4.79 7.90 -6.92
N ASP A 266 5.89 7.35 -6.40
CA ASP A 266 6.56 6.17 -6.92
C ASP A 266 5.83 4.88 -6.53
N ALA A 267 5.11 4.91 -5.41
CA ALA A 267 4.09 3.92 -5.06
C ALA A 267 2.91 4.61 -4.35
N ASN A 268 1.69 4.26 -4.74
CA ASN A 268 0.49 4.86 -4.19
C ASN A 268 -0.41 3.82 -3.52
N TYR A 269 -0.72 4.07 -2.26
CA TYR A 269 -1.69 3.36 -1.46
C TYR A 269 -2.87 4.29 -1.19
N ASN A 270 -4.08 3.81 -1.44
CA ASN A 270 -5.30 4.60 -1.27
C ASN A 270 -5.61 4.92 0.21
N THR A 271 -5.04 4.17 1.17
CA THR A 271 -5.24 4.38 2.60
C THR A 271 -3.99 4.03 3.42
N PRO A 272 -3.82 4.58 4.63
CA PRO A 272 -2.81 4.13 5.59
C PRO A 272 -2.88 2.62 5.85
N THR A 273 -4.08 2.07 6.03
CA THR A 273 -4.25 0.62 6.24
C THR A 273 -3.71 -0.21 5.09
N ARG A 274 -3.97 0.19 3.84
CA ARG A 274 -3.44 -0.54 2.67
C ARG A 274 -1.91 -0.44 2.57
N LEU A 275 -1.32 0.68 2.98
CA LEU A 275 0.14 0.80 3.11
C LEU A 275 0.70 -0.21 4.11
N GLY A 276 0.11 -0.28 5.31
CA GLY A 276 0.51 -1.24 6.34
C GLY A 276 0.45 -2.68 5.84
N ILE A 277 -0.67 -3.06 5.22
CA ILE A 277 -0.83 -4.39 4.60
C ILE A 277 0.22 -4.61 3.50
N GLY A 278 0.47 -3.64 2.62
CA GLY A 278 1.45 -3.75 1.55
C GLY A 278 2.88 -3.95 2.05
N PHE A 279 3.27 -3.28 3.13
CA PHE A 279 4.57 -3.50 3.77
C PHE A 279 4.65 -4.91 4.37
N LEU A 280 3.61 -5.37 5.06
CA LEU A 280 3.55 -6.72 5.61
C LEU A 280 3.57 -7.79 4.51
N GLU A 281 2.92 -7.56 3.36
CA GLU A 281 2.98 -8.42 2.17
C GLU A 281 4.41 -8.53 1.63
N ILE A 282 5.15 -7.42 1.55
CA ILE A 282 6.57 -7.43 1.15
C ILE A 282 7.40 -8.29 2.12
N TYR A 283 7.27 -8.04 3.42
CA TYR A 283 7.96 -8.81 4.45
C TYR A 283 7.64 -10.31 4.34
N ASN A 284 6.35 -10.66 4.32
CA ASN A 284 5.91 -12.05 4.26
C ASN A 284 6.38 -12.74 2.97
N SER A 285 6.43 -12.03 1.83
CA SER A 285 6.94 -12.60 0.58
C SER A 285 8.39 -13.06 0.68
N ILE A 286 9.22 -12.33 1.43
CA ILE A 286 10.64 -12.64 1.62
C ILE A 286 10.77 -13.85 2.56
N TYR A 287 10.16 -13.79 3.74
CA TYR A 287 10.36 -14.81 4.77
C TYR A 287 9.55 -16.09 4.56
N SER A 288 8.47 -16.05 3.76
CA SER A 288 7.76 -17.28 3.36
C SER A 288 8.48 -18.05 2.24
N GLU A 289 9.30 -17.37 1.43
CA GLU A 289 10.22 -18.01 0.48
C GLU A 289 11.39 -18.67 1.23
N ASP A 290 11.99 -17.99 2.22
CA ASP A 290 13.04 -18.56 3.08
C ASP A 290 12.59 -19.83 3.81
N ILE A 291 11.38 -19.85 4.37
CA ILE A 291 10.82 -21.05 5.03
C ILE A 291 10.64 -22.20 4.05
N LYS A 292 10.25 -21.94 2.79
CA LYS A 292 10.09 -22.98 1.76
C LYS A 292 11.44 -23.53 1.31
N GLU A 293 12.46 -22.69 1.16
CA GLU A 293 13.82 -23.14 0.84
C GLU A 293 14.42 -23.93 2.01
N GLU A 294 14.26 -23.48 3.26
CA GLU A 294 14.70 -24.23 4.44
C GLU A 294 13.99 -25.58 4.57
N LEU A 295 12.66 -25.64 4.39
CA LEU A 295 11.91 -26.91 4.40
C LEU A 295 12.29 -27.83 3.23
N GLY A 296 12.56 -27.27 2.05
CA GLY A 296 13.07 -28.01 0.90
C GLY A 296 14.43 -28.63 1.20
N SER A 297 15.34 -27.87 1.81
CA SER A 297 16.67 -28.33 2.23
C SER A 297 16.60 -29.36 3.38
N ALA A 298 15.64 -29.23 4.29
CA ALA A 298 15.44 -30.17 5.40
C ALA A 298 14.88 -31.50 4.88
N LYS A 299 13.96 -31.47 3.91
CA LYS A 299 13.46 -32.68 3.25
C LYS A 299 14.58 -33.40 2.49
N THR A 300 15.44 -32.69 1.76
CA THR A 300 16.58 -33.32 1.06
C THR A 300 17.62 -33.86 2.04
N LYS A 301 17.92 -33.16 3.14
CA LYS A 301 18.79 -33.67 4.22
C LYS A 301 18.22 -34.95 4.86
N ASN A 302 16.92 -35.00 5.14
CA ASN A 302 16.28 -36.19 5.71
C ASN A 302 16.28 -37.38 4.73
N VAL A 303 16.09 -37.12 3.43
CA VAL A 303 16.20 -38.15 2.38
C VAL A 303 17.63 -38.68 2.28
N ILE A 304 18.65 -37.80 2.26
CA ILE A 304 20.06 -38.19 2.25
C ILE A 304 20.41 -39.01 3.50
N PHE A 305 19.92 -38.62 4.67
CA PHE A 305 20.13 -39.35 5.92
C PHE A 305 19.48 -40.75 5.88
N MET A 306 18.30 -40.87 5.27
CA MET A 306 17.63 -42.17 5.08
C MET A 306 18.44 -43.10 4.15
N PHE A 307 19.01 -42.57 3.06
CA PHE A 307 19.89 -43.33 2.18
C PHE A 307 21.17 -43.81 2.89
N ILE A 308 21.78 -42.95 3.72
CA ILE A 308 22.96 -43.33 4.51
C ILE A 308 22.65 -44.46 5.49
N ILE A 309 21.49 -44.42 6.16
CA ILE A 309 21.04 -45.49 7.06
C ILE A 309 20.86 -46.82 6.30
N VAL A 310 20.24 -46.79 5.13
CA VAL A 310 20.06 -48.00 4.30
C VAL A 310 21.40 -48.59 3.87
N ILE A 311 22.37 -47.74 3.49
CA ILE A 311 23.73 -48.18 3.14
C ILE A 311 24.45 -48.79 4.35
N LEU A 312 24.35 -48.16 5.53
CA LEU A 312 24.97 -48.66 6.76
C LEU A 312 24.36 -49.99 7.23
N LEU A 313 23.03 -50.13 7.15
CA LEU A 313 22.34 -51.39 7.45
C LEU A 313 22.71 -52.48 6.44
N GLY A 314 22.80 -52.13 5.15
CA GLY A 314 23.29 -53.03 4.11
C GLY A 314 24.72 -53.49 4.36
N TYR A 315 25.60 -52.59 4.81
CA TYR A 315 26.99 -52.92 5.15
C TYR A 315 27.09 -53.81 6.39
N SER A 316 26.23 -53.62 7.40
CA SER A 316 26.14 -54.50 8.57
C SER A 316 25.70 -55.93 8.19
N ILE A 317 24.70 -56.05 7.31
CA ILE A 317 24.25 -57.36 6.81
C ILE A 317 25.32 -58.00 5.90
N PHE A 318 25.97 -57.21 5.05
CA PHE A 318 27.04 -57.67 4.16
C PHE A 318 28.27 -58.16 4.95
N SER A 319 28.73 -57.38 5.94
CA SER A 319 29.87 -57.74 6.78
C SER A 319 29.60 -58.99 7.62
N THR A 320 28.40 -59.13 8.18
CA THR A 320 28.03 -60.36 8.93
C THR A 320 27.87 -61.58 8.02
N PHE A 321 27.40 -61.42 6.79
CA PHE A 321 27.27 -62.50 5.82
C PHE A 321 28.64 -62.98 5.28
N PHE A 322 29.57 -62.06 5.01
CA PHE A 322 30.91 -62.39 4.52
C PHE A 322 31.85 -62.89 5.63
N MET A 323 31.79 -62.33 6.84
CA MET A 323 32.52 -62.87 8.00
C MET A 323 32.08 -64.30 8.36
N LYS A 324 30.79 -64.62 8.14
CA LYS A 324 30.26 -65.97 8.38
C LYS A 324 30.65 -66.98 7.30
N ARG A 325 31.09 -66.53 6.11
CA ARG A 325 31.68 -67.40 5.07
C ARG A 325 33.15 -67.73 5.38
N GLU A 326 33.96 -66.78 5.82
CA GLU A 326 35.37 -67.05 6.17
C GLU A 326 35.52 -68.01 7.37
N VAL A 327 34.59 -67.97 8.33
CA VAL A 327 34.57 -68.91 9.47
C VAL A 327 34.04 -70.30 9.11
N LYS A 328 33.24 -70.41 8.04
CA LYS A 328 32.79 -71.72 7.52
C LYS A 328 33.84 -72.39 6.63
N GLU A 329 34.52 -71.63 5.76
CA GLU A 329 35.60 -72.17 4.92
C GLU A 329 36.77 -72.70 5.76
N LYS A 330 37.15 -72.05 6.87
CA LYS A 330 38.22 -72.55 7.77
C LYS A 330 37.86 -73.81 8.58
N ASN A 331 36.57 -74.02 8.87
CA ASN A 331 36.10 -75.17 9.65
C ASN A 331 35.75 -76.40 8.79
N GLU A 332 35.58 -76.23 7.47
CA GLU A 332 35.43 -77.34 6.53
C GLU A 332 36.80 -77.84 6.01
N THR A 333 37.81 -76.98 5.88
CA THR A 333 39.17 -77.42 5.50
C THR A 333 39.88 -78.27 6.56
N THR A 334 39.51 -78.19 7.83
CA THR A 334 40.08 -79.03 8.91
C THR A 334 39.33 -80.34 9.15
N LYS A 335 38.16 -80.57 8.52
CA LYS A 335 37.41 -81.84 8.63
C LYS A 335 37.43 -82.69 7.36
N ILE A 336 37.87 -82.15 6.23
CA ILE A 336 37.91 -82.87 4.94
C ILE A 336 39.29 -83.50 4.67
N GLU A 337 40.37 -83.07 5.33
CA GLU A 337 41.71 -83.68 5.20
C GLU A 337 41.91 -85.00 5.99
N GLU A 338 41.01 -85.38 6.91
CA GLU A 338 41.12 -86.63 7.68
C GLU A 338 40.25 -87.81 7.18
N VAL A 339 39.37 -87.63 6.18
CA VAL A 339 38.43 -88.70 5.76
C VAL A 339 38.55 -89.11 4.28
N SER A 340 39.46 -88.54 3.49
CA SER A 340 39.59 -88.87 2.06
C SER A 340 41.00 -89.30 1.62
N ARG A 341 41.65 -90.16 2.41
CA ARG A 341 42.79 -91.00 1.95
C ARG A 341 42.45 -92.46 1.68
N GLU A 342 41.19 -92.87 1.66
CA GLU A 342 40.85 -94.20 1.15
C GLU A 342 39.59 -94.18 0.28
N LYS A 343 39.75 -94.78 -0.90
CA LYS A 343 38.74 -95.20 -1.88
C LYS A 343 38.40 -94.20 -3.01
N ASN A 344 39.39 -94.04 -3.89
CA ASN A 344 39.42 -94.58 -5.25
C ASN A 344 38.14 -94.59 -6.12
N ILE A 345 38.38 -94.24 -7.40
CA ILE A 345 37.72 -94.64 -8.66
C ILE A 345 36.57 -93.70 -9.08
N LYS A 346 36.86 -92.74 -9.99
CA LYS A 346 36.64 -92.79 -11.48
C LYS A 346 35.14 -92.60 -11.80
N ILE A 347 34.63 -91.75 -12.69
CA ILE A 347 35.03 -91.13 -13.97
C ILE A 347 33.92 -90.08 -14.27
N GLU A 348 34.24 -88.99 -14.97
CA GLU A 348 33.45 -88.31 -16.04
C GLU A 348 33.97 -86.86 -16.16
N GLU A 349 34.80 -86.56 -17.15
CA GLU A 349 34.45 -86.19 -18.53
C GLU A 349 33.64 -84.90 -18.67
N VAL A 350 34.36 -83.92 -19.21
CA VAL A 350 33.94 -82.62 -19.73
C VAL A 350 33.29 -82.83 -21.11
N LYS A 351 32.16 -82.14 -21.41
CA LYS A 351 31.96 -81.34 -22.64
C LYS A 351 30.54 -80.74 -22.82
N LYS A 352 30.55 -79.40 -23.03
CA LYS A 352 29.86 -78.60 -24.07
C LYS A 352 28.35 -78.31 -23.94
N GLU A 353 27.98 -77.02 -23.79
CA GLU A 353 27.61 -76.02 -24.84
C GLU A 353 26.22 -76.34 -25.44
N GLU A 354 25.26 -75.46 -25.69
CA GLU A 354 25.11 -73.99 -25.67
C GLU A 354 23.61 -73.68 -25.97
N LYS A 355 23.03 -72.65 -25.34
CA LYS A 355 22.43 -71.41 -25.91
C LYS A 355 20.91 -71.31 -26.18
N ASN A 356 20.41 -70.15 -25.71
CA ASN A 356 19.41 -69.22 -26.27
C ASN A 356 17.91 -69.63 -26.16
N ASN A 357 16.94 -68.75 -25.90
CA ASN A 357 16.89 -67.28 -25.89
C ASN A 357 15.73 -66.73 -25.05
N THR A 358 15.93 -65.51 -24.57
CA THR A 358 15.11 -64.65 -23.70
C THR A 358 13.90 -64.05 -24.42
N THR A 359 12.72 -64.02 -23.77
CA THR A 359 11.57 -63.22 -24.22
C THR A 359 10.93 -62.46 -23.04
N LYS A 360 10.75 -61.15 -23.28
CA LYS A 360 9.77 -60.15 -22.79
C LYS A 360 8.80 -60.49 -21.65
N ASN A 361 8.45 -59.39 -20.95
CA ASN A 361 7.37 -59.17 -19.95
C ASN A 361 7.95 -59.23 -18.54
N THR A 362 8.11 -58.13 -17.79
CA THR A 362 6.99 -57.37 -17.19
C THR A 362 7.48 -56.02 -16.62
N LEU A 363 7.53 -54.97 -17.44
CA LEU A 363 7.71 -53.57 -16.98
C LEU A 363 6.72 -52.59 -17.62
N LYS A 364 5.62 -53.10 -18.20
CA LYS A 364 4.65 -52.32 -18.98
C LYS A 364 3.24 -52.20 -18.39
N GLU A 365 2.97 -52.67 -17.18
CA GLU A 365 1.60 -52.65 -16.62
C GLU A 365 1.29 -51.54 -15.62
N ASN A 366 2.28 -50.81 -15.09
CA ASN A 366 2.00 -49.80 -14.05
C ASN A 366 2.06 -48.34 -14.51
N LEU A 367 2.17 -48.07 -15.82
CA LEU A 367 2.18 -46.69 -16.37
C LEU A 367 0.88 -46.26 -17.07
N ASN A 368 -0.08 -47.17 -17.27
CA ASN A 368 -1.31 -46.88 -18.02
C ASN A 368 -2.51 -46.45 -17.15
N ASN A 369 -2.44 -46.56 -15.82
CA ASN A 369 -3.55 -46.18 -14.93
C ASN A 369 -3.48 -44.75 -14.36
N LEU A 370 -2.56 -43.91 -14.85
CA LEU A 370 -2.39 -42.53 -14.39
C LEU A 370 -2.53 -41.46 -15.49
N LYS A 371 -2.86 -41.87 -16.73
CA LYS A 371 -3.01 -40.95 -17.88
C LYS A 371 -4.45 -40.72 -18.35
N GLU A 372 -5.47 -41.29 -17.72
CA GLU A 372 -6.87 -41.15 -18.15
C GLU A 372 -7.71 -40.11 -17.39
N LYS A 373 -7.12 -39.25 -16.54
CA LYS A 373 -7.90 -38.28 -15.75
C LYS A 373 -7.73 -36.81 -16.08
N ILE A 374 -7.01 -36.45 -17.14
CA ILE A 374 -6.79 -35.04 -17.51
C ILE A 374 -6.71 -34.88 -19.04
N ILE A 375 -7.84 -34.95 -19.76
CA ILE A 375 -8.08 -34.19 -21.01
C ILE A 375 -9.58 -33.79 -21.09
N THR A 376 -9.78 -32.49 -21.28
CA THR A 376 -10.93 -31.56 -21.40
C THR A 376 -11.96 -31.88 -22.53
N PRO A 377 -13.15 -31.22 -22.68
CA PRO A 377 -13.33 -29.75 -22.74
C PRO A 377 -14.68 -29.11 -22.29
N GLU A 378 -14.63 -27.77 -22.17
CA GLU A 378 -15.76 -26.83 -22.06
C GLU A 378 -16.66 -26.81 -23.33
N LYS A 379 -17.97 -26.61 -23.16
CA LYS A 379 -18.80 -25.64 -23.92
C LYS A 379 -20.25 -25.52 -23.41
N LYS A 380 -20.63 -24.26 -23.12
CA LYS A 380 -21.86 -23.49 -23.44
C LYS A 380 -23.30 -24.02 -23.21
N GLU A 381 -24.11 -23.04 -22.77
CA GLU A 381 -25.59 -22.89 -22.88
C GLU A 381 -26.45 -23.84 -22.03
N SER A 382 -27.67 -23.54 -21.56
CA SER A 382 -28.52 -22.35 -21.37
C SER A 382 -29.75 -22.87 -20.59
N ASN A 383 -30.53 -21.97 -19.96
CA ASN A 383 -31.89 -22.12 -19.44
C ASN A 383 -32.53 -23.53 -19.33
N ASN A 384 -32.94 -23.93 -18.11
CA ASN A 384 -34.37 -23.94 -17.77
C ASN A 384 -34.67 -24.26 -16.30
N GLN A 385 -35.72 -23.59 -15.84
CA GLN A 385 -36.43 -23.80 -14.58
C GLN A 385 -36.80 -25.27 -14.35
N LYS A 386 -36.66 -25.75 -13.11
CA LYS A 386 -37.68 -26.59 -12.47
C LYS A 386 -37.56 -26.56 -10.95
N ASN A 387 -38.68 -26.16 -10.35
CA ASN A 387 -38.98 -26.19 -8.94
C ASN A 387 -38.63 -27.54 -8.30
N ILE A 388 -37.81 -27.50 -7.24
CA ILE A 388 -37.81 -28.52 -6.21
C ILE A 388 -37.99 -27.82 -4.87
N SER A 389 -39.24 -27.84 -4.42
CA SER A 389 -39.65 -27.57 -3.05
C SER A 389 -38.81 -28.42 -2.10
N THR A 390 -37.92 -27.78 -1.35
CA THR A 390 -37.31 -28.37 -0.17
C THR A 390 -37.64 -27.50 1.03
N LYS A 391 -38.29 -28.17 1.98
CA LYS A 391 -38.77 -27.71 3.29
C LYS A 391 -37.92 -26.58 3.86
N LYS A 392 -38.59 -25.47 4.19
CA LYS A 392 -38.14 -24.49 5.19
C LYS A 392 -37.74 -25.25 6.46
N VAL A 393 -36.44 -25.47 6.63
CA VAL A 393 -35.85 -25.51 7.96
C VAL A 393 -35.65 -24.05 8.32
N GLU A 394 -36.60 -23.48 9.06
CA GLU A 394 -36.43 -22.19 9.73
C GLU A 394 -35.32 -22.35 10.78
N ASN A 395 -34.07 -22.25 10.33
CA ASN A 395 -33.03 -21.75 11.21
C ASN A 395 -33.35 -20.27 11.40
N LYS A 396 -33.93 -19.94 12.56
CA LYS A 396 -34.04 -18.55 13.04
C LYS A 396 -32.63 -17.96 13.09
N SER A 397 -32.16 -17.40 11.97
CA SER A 397 -30.91 -16.68 11.90
C SER A 397 -31.08 -15.45 12.80
N LYS A 398 -30.36 -15.43 13.93
CA LYS A 398 -30.30 -14.27 14.81
C LYS A 398 -30.05 -13.02 13.95
N LYS A 399 -31.00 -12.09 13.93
CA LYS A 399 -30.89 -10.89 13.09
C LYS A 399 -29.90 -9.96 13.78
N LEU A 400 -28.80 -9.63 13.11
CA LEU A 400 -27.82 -8.68 13.62
C LEU A 400 -28.51 -7.32 13.82
N ILE A 401 -28.37 -6.78 15.03
CA ILE A 401 -28.78 -5.43 15.37
C ILE A 401 -27.53 -4.56 15.31
N TYR A 402 -27.59 -3.53 14.48
CA TYR A 402 -26.57 -2.48 14.40
C TYR A 402 -27.25 -1.16 13.98
N SER A 403 -26.66 -0.04 14.39
CA SER A 403 -27.04 1.26 13.87
C SER A 403 -26.34 1.48 12.53
N GLU A 404 -27.13 1.67 11.47
CA GLU A 404 -26.63 1.96 10.13
C GLU A 404 -25.87 3.30 10.11
N ASP A 405 -26.38 4.32 10.81
CA ASP A 405 -25.69 5.61 10.97
C ASP A 405 -24.34 5.45 11.68
N TYR A 406 -24.28 4.64 12.74
CA TYR A 406 -23.02 4.36 13.43
C TYR A 406 -22.03 3.59 12.56
N LEU A 407 -22.52 2.62 11.79
CA LEU A 407 -21.72 1.86 10.82
C LEU A 407 -21.07 2.79 9.79
N TYR A 408 -21.88 3.64 9.13
CA TYR A 408 -21.36 4.58 8.13
C TYR A 408 -20.50 5.68 8.74
N THR A 409 -20.75 6.06 10.00
CA THR A 409 -19.86 6.96 10.74
C THR A 409 -18.48 6.34 10.95
N VAL A 410 -18.41 5.09 11.39
CA VAL A 410 -17.13 4.38 11.60
C VAL A 410 -16.41 4.16 10.26
N LEU A 411 -17.13 3.81 9.19
CA LEU A 411 -16.57 3.69 7.84
C LEU A 411 -16.00 5.03 7.35
N SER A 412 -16.76 6.11 7.51
CA SER A 412 -16.36 7.47 7.14
C SER A 412 -15.12 7.94 7.89
N TRP A 413 -15.01 7.59 9.18
CA TRP A 413 -13.80 7.85 9.98
C TRP A 413 -12.58 7.06 9.50
N LYS A 414 -12.82 5.87 8.95
CA LYS A 414 -11.77 5.04 8.35
C LYS A 414 -11.47 5.40 6.89
N GLY A 415 -12.08 6.48 6.38
CA GLY A 415 -11.84 6.99 5.03
C GLY A 415 -12.76 6.41 3.95
N TYR A 416 -13.70 5.52 4.31
CA TYR A 416 -14.64 4.90 3.38
C TYR A 416 -15.98 5.66 3.41
N ARG A 417 -16.40 6.25 2.30
CA ARG A 417 -17.63 7.06 2.22
C ARG A 417 -18.44 6.72 0.97
N GLY A 418 -19.71 7.13 0.97
CA GLY A 418 -20.62 6.90 -0.16
C GLY A 418 -21.17 5.48 -0.20
N GLU A 419 -21.92 5.19 -1.27
CA GLU A 419 -22.71 3.95 -1.42
C GLU A 419 -21.85 2.67 -1.49
N ARG A 420 -20.55 2.81 -1.78
CA ARG A 420 -19.61 1.69 -1.91
C ARG A 420 -18.73 1.48 -0.67
N ALA A 421 -18.90 2.28 0.38
CA ALA A 421 -18.03 2.26 1.56
C ALA A 421 -17.85 0.86 2.19
N ILE A 422 -18.91 0.04 2.23
CA ILE A 422 -18.85 -1.33 2.75
C ILE A 422 -18.01 -2.24 1.84
N GLN A 423 -18.21 -2.14 0.52
CA GLN A 423 -17.48 -2.95 -0.46
C GLN A 423 -16.00 -2.60 -0.47
N GLU A 424 -15.69 -1.31 -0.41
CA GLU A 424 -14.32 -0.79 -0.35
C GLU A 424 -13.64 -1.22 0.94
N PHE A 425 -14.30 -1.07 2.09
CA PHE A 425 -13.77 -1.54 3.36
C PHE A 425 -13.49 -3.05 3.33
N GLN A 426 -14.43 -3.86 2.80
CA GLN A 426 -14.24 -5.30 2.68
C GLN A 426 -13.04 -5.65 1.80
N ARG A 427 -12.95 -5.03 0.61
CA ARG A 427 -11.85 -5.23 -0.34
C ARG A 427 -10.51 -4.86 0.29
N ASP A 428 -10.44 -3.71 0.93
CA ASP A 428 -9.19 -3.15 1.46
C ASP A 428 -8.72 -3.88 2.73
N ASN A 429 -9.63 -4.61 3.41
CA ASN A 429 -9.33 -5.42 4.61
C ASN A 429 -9.22 -6.93 4.32
N GLY A 430 -9.09 -7.33 3.06
CA GLY A 430 -8.93 -8.74 2.64
C GLY A 430 -10.15 -9.61 2.96
N MET A 431 -11.34 -9.01 3.00
CA MET A 431 -12.60 -9.69 3.26
C MET A 431 -13.27 -10.09 1.94
N LYS A 432 -14.22 -11.03 2.01
CA LYS A 432 -15.10 -11.31 0.87
C LYS A 432 -15.94 -10.07 0.58
N VAL A 433 -15.83 -9.53 -0.63
CA VAL A 433 -16.58 -8.33 -1.05
C VAL A 433 -18.03 -8.73 -1.33
N THR A 434 -18.89 -8.50 -0.35
CA THR A 434 -20.33 -8.81 -0.42
C THR A 434 -21.18 -7.55 -0.48
N GLY A 435 -20.65 -6.40 -0.04
CA GLY A 435 -21.40 -5.16 0.15
C GLY A 435 -22.45 -5.25 1.27
N LYS A 436 -22.47 -6.34 2.03
CA LYS A 436 -23.45 -6.61 3.09
C LYS A 436 -22.80 -6.53 4.46
N VAL A 437 -23.58 -6.11 5.44
CA VAL A 437 -23.19 -6.09 6.84
C VAL A 437 -23.32 -7.49 7.43
N ASP A 438 -22.19 -8.11 7.74
CA ASP A 438 -22.10 -9.40 8.42
C ASP A 438 -21.31 -9.28 9.73
N GLU A 439 -21.28 -10.34 10.54
CA GLU A 439 -20.56 -10.35 11.82
C GLU A 439 -19.07 -10.06 11.65
N ASN A 440 -18.46 -10.52 10.56
CA ASN A 440 -17.04 -10.32 10.31
C ASN A 440 -16.75 -8.85 10.05
N LEU A 441 -17.64 -8.16 9.30
CA LEU A 441 -17.56 -6.72 9.06
C LEU A 441 -17.65 -5.94 10.37
N LEU A 442 -18.67 -6.24 11.19
CA LEU A 442 -18.88 -5.54 12.47
C LEU A 442 -17.71 -5.76 13.44
N LYS A 443 -17.19 -7.00 13.54
CA LYS A 443 -15.99 -7.32 14.33
C LYS A 443 -14.78 -6.50 13.86
N LYS A 444 -14.56 -6.42 12.54
CA LYS A 444 -13.41 -5.72 11.98
C LYS A 444 -13.52 -4.19 12.06
N LEU A 445 -14.75 -3.67 12.13
CA LEU A 445 -15.04 -2.27 12.43
C LEU A 445 -15.01 -1.94 13.93
N GLY A 446 -14.90 -2.95 14.80
CA GLY A 446 -14.94 -2.76 16.26
C GLY A 446 -16.33 -2.37 16.78
N ILE A 447 -17.39 -2.68 16.02
CA ILE A 447 -18.77 -2.41 16.39
C ILE A 447 -19.27 -3.59 17.23
N LYS A 448 -19.86 -3.30 18.39
CA LYS A 448 -20.42 -4.31 19.28
C LYS A 448 -21.54 -5.07 18.56
N ILE A 449 -21.45 -6.39 18.54
CA ILE A 449 -22.48 -7.23 17.92
C ILE A 449 -23.61 -7.46 18.93
N GLU A 450 -24.83 -7.12 18.52
CA GLU A 450 -26.05 -7.45 19.25
C GLU A 450 -26.96 -8.27 18.34
N TYR A 451 -27.71 -9.20 18.94
CA TYR A 451 -28.59 -10.13 18.23
C TYR A 451 -30.03 -9.88 18.65
N LYS A 452 -30.95 -9.89 17.68
CA LYS A 452 -32.39 -9.94 17.93
C LYS A 452 -32.89 -11.37 18.07
#